data_AF-A0A8H6T1U2-F1
#
_entry.id   AF-A0A8H6T1U2-F1
#
_cell.length_a   1.000
_cell.length_b   1.000
_cell.length_c   1.000
_cell.angle_alpha   90.00
_cell.angle_beta   90.00
_cell.angle_gamma   90.00
#
_symmetry.space_group_name_H-M   'P 1'
#
loop_
_entity.id
_entity.type
_entity.pdbx_description
1 polymer ?
#
loop_
_entity_poly.entity_id
_entity_poly.type
_entity_poly.pdbx_seq_one_letter_code
_entity_poly.pdbx_strand_id
1 'polypeptide(L)'
;MPTVLSTPNGNGGDEDRENEGDLIIAAAHCSTEKMAWIVKHTSGYICVALPGERLEELDLPLMVPQNQERRKTVYTITVDYKHGITTGISAGDRRSRTVRALASSTSSPDDFSRPEHMVPLRAVDGGVLVRKGHTESGVDLCRLTGLPAAGVLCEIVNDDPEGTMARRDDCRAFADR
;
A
#
# COMPACT_ATOMS: atom_id res chain seq x y z
N MET A 1 -1.95 15.92 -0.09
CA MET A 1 -0.84 15.35 -0.87
C MET A 1 -0.50 13.98 -0.28
N PRO A 2 -0.13 12.97 -1.09
CA PRO A 2 0.48 11.73 -0.60
C PRO A 2 1.73 12.04 0.24
N THR A 3 2.03 11.23 1.24
CA THR A 3 3.22 11.40 2.08
C THR A 3 4.32 10.48 1.56
N VAL A 4 5.52 11.01 1.35
CA VAL A 4 6.70 10.21 1.00
C VAL A 4 7.33 9.71 2.30
N LEU A 5 7.43 8.39 2.45
CA LEU A 5 8.23 7.79 3.50
C LEU A 5 9.53 7.29 2.89
N SER A 6 10.66 7.77 3.40
CA SER A 6 11.99 7.25 3.08
C SER A 6 12.67 6.79 4.37
N THR A 7 13.52 5.78 4.25
CA THR A 7 14.36 5.33 5.37
C THR A 7 15.41 6.40 5.69
N PRO A 8 15.61 6.79 6.97
CA PRO A 8 16.56 7.84 7.36
C PRO A 8 18.01 7.34 7.48
N ASN A 9 19.02 8.14 7.09
CA ASN A 9 20.44 7.81 7.31
C ASN A 9 20.92 8.21 8.72
N GLY A 10 21.75 7.34 9.33
CA GLY A 10 22.65 7.72 10.42
C GLY A 10 22.74 6.75 11.60
N ASN A 11 23.83 5.98 11.63
CA ASN A 11 24.45 5.29 12.77
C ASN A 11 23.57 4.42 13.69
N GLY A 12 22.58 3.75 13.11
CA GLY A 12 21.76 2.75 13.80
C GLY A 12 20.44 2.36 13.11
N GLY A 13 20.20 2.80 11.87
CA GLY A 13 18.94 2.58 11.16
C GLY A 13 19.14 1.91 9.81
N ASP A 14 18.52 0.73 9.65
CA ASP A 14 17.77 0.19 8.49
C ASP A 14 18.19 0.49 7.02
N GLU A 15 19.39 1.00 6.73
CA GLU A 15 19.92 1.10 5.35
C GLU A 15 20.10 -0.30 4.70
N ASP A 16 20.21 -1.37 5.51
CA ASP A 16 20.36 -2.76 5.06
C ASP A 16 19.02 -3.47 4.72
N ARG A 17 17.88 -2.75 4.83
CA ARG A 17 16.56 -3.36 4.60
C ARG A 17 16.11 -3.25 3.14
N GLU A 18 15.60 -2.12 2.72
CA GLU A 18 15.13 -1.94 1.34
C GLU A 18 15.82 -0.74 0.69
N ASN A 19 16.11 0.30 1.49
CA ASN A 19 16.67 1.56 1.01
C ASN A 19 15.83 2.16 -0.14
N GLU A 20 14.53 1.94 -0.10
CA GLU A 20 13.53 2.42 -1.05
C GLU A 20 12.61 3.41 -0.33
N GLY A 21 11.91 4.23 -1.10
CA GLY A 21 10.86 5.09 -0.56
C GLY A 21 9.50 4.79 -1.18
N ASP A 22 8.47 4.86 -0.34
CA ASP A 22 7.10 4.55 -0.71
C ASP A 22 6.23 5.81 -0.63
N LEU A 23 5.33 5.94 -1.59
CA LEU A 23 4.21 6.88 -1.49
C LEU A 23 3.12 6.25 -0.64
N ILE A 24 2.75 6.91 0.46
CA ILE A 24 1.66 6.48 1.31
C ILE A 24 0.49 7.47 1.27
N ILE A 25 -0.71 6.93 1.09
CA ILE A 25 -1.96 7.68 1.25
C ILE A 25 -3.01 6.88 2.01
N ALA A 26 -3.75 7.54 2.89
CA ALA A 26 -4.92 6.92 3.52
C ALA A 26 -5.93 6.49 2.46
N ALA A 27 -6.31 5.21 2.48
CA ALA A 27 -7.22 4.62 1.49
C ALA A 27 -8.58 5.32 1.44
N ALA A 28 -9.08 5.81 2.59
CA ALA A 28 -10.30 6.59 2.69
C ALA A 28 -10.28 7.91 1.88
N HIS A 29 -9.08 8.45 1.61
CA HIS A 29 -8.89 9.69 0.85
C HIS A 29 -8.27 9.47 -0.54
N CYS A 30 -8.17 8.22 -0.98
CA CYS A 30 -7.64 7.87 -2.28
C CYS A 30 -8.70 8.13 -3.36
N SER A 31 -8.60 9.29 -4.02
CA SER A 31 -9.40 9.58 -5.21
C SER A 31 -8.79 8.95 -6.46
N THR A 32 -9.57 8.85 -7.53
CA THR A 32 -9.10 8.41 -8.86
C THR A 32 -7.88 9.19 -9.34
N GLU A 33 -7.89 10.51 -9.18
CA GLU A 33 -6.76 11.38 -9.55
C GLU A 33 -5.50 11.05 -8.74
N LYS A 34 -5.63 10.83 -7.43
CA LYS A 34 -4.49 10.47 -6.58
C LYS A 34 -3.97 9.08 -6.92
N MET A 35 -4.87 8.13 -7.23
CA MET A 35 -4.48 6.79 -7.67
C MET A 35 -3.72 6.85 -9.00
N ALA A 36 -4.22 7.61 -9.98
CA ALA A 36 -3.52 7.81 -11.25
C ALA A 36 -2.16 8.49 -11.05
N TRP A 37 -2.07 9.45 -10.13
CA TRP A 37 -0.82 10.10 -9.78
C TRP A 37 0.19 9.13 -9.13
N ILE A 38 -0.25 8.24 -8.23
CA ILE A 38 0.59 7.18 -7.66
C ILE A 38 1.11 6.29 -8.79
N VAL A 39 0.24 5.74 -9.64
CA VAL A 39 0.64 4.86 -10.76
C VAL A 39 1.68 5.52 -11.67
N LYS A 40 1.56 6.82 -11.93
CA LYS A 40 2.47 7.55 -12.82
C LYS A 40 3.90 7.68 -12.28
N HIS A 41 4.08 7.68 -10.96
CA HIS A 41 5.38 7.98 -10.32
C HIS A 41 5.93 6.81 -9.49
N THR A 42 5.36 5.61 -9.65
CA THR A 42 5.72 4.41 -8.87
C THR A 42 5.84 3.19 -9.76
N SER A 43 6.28 2.08 -9.17
CA SER A 43 6.32 0.75 -9.82
C SER A 43 4.97 0.32 -10.42
N GLY A 44 3.87 0.87 -9.91
CA GLY A 44 2.50 0.46 -10.27
C GLY A 44 2.03 -0.80 -9.54
N TYR A 45 2.89 -1.41 -8.69
CA TYR A 45 2.56 -2.54 -7.83
C TYR A 45 1.89 -2.06 -6.54
N ILE A 46 0.65 -1.59 -6.68
CA ILE A 46 -0.05 -0.91 -5.59
C ILE A 46 -0.50 -1.91 -4.53
N CYS A 47 0.00 -1.68 -3.32
CA CYS A 47 -0.35 -2.44 -2.14
C CYS A 47 -1.29 -1.66 -1.21
N VAL A 48 -2.06 -2.39 -0.40
CA VAL A 48 -2.97 -1.81 0.61
C VAL A 48 -2.69 -2.46 1.96
N ALA A 49 -2.04 -1.72 2.86
CA ALA A 49 -1.81 -2.16 4.22
C ALA A 49 -3.11 -2.10 5.03
N LEU A 50 -3.46 -3.24 5.64
CA LEU A 50 -4.64 -3.43 6.47
C LEU A 50 -4.26 -4.15 7.77
N PRO A 51 -4.96 -3.88 8.89
CA PRO A 51 -4.79 -4.68 10.11
C PRO A 51 -5.33 -6.09 9.89
N GLY A 52 -4.81 -7.04 10.68
CA GLY A 52 -5.23 -8.45 10.63
C GLY A 52 -6.75 -8.62 10.80
N GLU A 53 -7.34 -7.89 11.74
CA GLU A 53 -8.79 -7.89 12.00
C GLU A 53 -9.61 -7.57 10.74
N ARG A 54 -9.18 -6.58 9.94
CA ARG A 54 -9.91 -6.17 8.75
C ARG A 54 -9.80 -7.20 7.62
N LEU A 55 -8.65 -7.86 7.52
CA LEU A 55 -8.45 -8.95 6.57
C LEU A 55 -9.31 -10.17 6.94
N GLU A 56 -9.45 -10.45 8.24
CA GLU A 56 -10.29 -11.53 8.76
C GLU A 56 -11.78 -11.23 8.53
N GLU A 57 -12.23 -9.99 8.79
CA GLU A 57 -13.60 -9.53 8.49
C GLU A 57 -13.96 -9.66 7.00
N LEU A 58 -12.99 -9.41 6.13
CA LEU A 58 -13.16 -9.48 4.68
C LEU A 58 -12.87 -10.86 4.10
N ASP A 59 -12.55 -11.85 4.92
CA ASP A 59 -12.15 -13.21 4.50
C ASP A 59 -11.05 -13.17 3.43
N LEU A 60 -9.96 -12.46 3.72
CA LEU A 60 -8.81 -12.31 2.82
C LEU A 60 -7.64 -13.16 3.35
N PRO A 61 -7.58 -14.47 2.98
CA PRO A 61 -6.49 -15.34 3.40
C PRO A 61 -5.15 -14.93 2.77
N LEU A 62 -4.07 -15.41 3.39
CA LEU A 62 -2.71 -15.24 2.88
C LEU A 62 -2.59 -15.84 1.47
N MET A 63 -1.83 -15.17 0.59
CA MET A 63 -1.61 -15.62 -0.77
C MET A 63 -0.88 -16.96 -0.82
N VAL A 64 0.11 -17.14 0.06
CA VAL A 64 0.92 -18.36 0.16
C VAL A 64 1.00 -18.78 1.63
N PRO A 65 0.60 -20.02 1.99
CA PRO A 65 0.64 -20.49 3.38
C PRO A 65 2.04 -20.50 4.01
N GLN A 66 3.08 -20.76 3.20
CA GLN A 66 4.48 -20.71 3.61
C GLN A 66 5.20 -19.59 2.86
N ASN A 67 5.27 -18.42 3.50
CA ASN A 67 5.93 -17.26 2.92
C ASN A 67 7.46 -17.45 2.92
N GLN A 68 8.06 -17.52 1.74
CA GLN A 68 9.51 -17.62 1.53
C GLN A 68 10.15 -16.28 1.16
N GLU A 69 9.36 -15.20 1.14
CA GLU A 69 9.84 -13.86 0.82
C GLU A 69 10.86 -13.39 1.88
N ARG A 70 11.94 -12.78 1.42
CA ARG A 70 13.12 -12.40 2.21
C ARG A 70 12.79 -11.45 3.36
N ARG A 71 11.80 -10.58 3.19
CA ARG A 71 11.33 -9.57 4.15
C ARG A 71 10.04 -9.99 4.87
N LYS A 72 9.56 -11.22 4.61
CA LYS A 72 8.35 -11.82 5.13
C LYS A 72 7.12 -10.92 4.98
N THR A 73 7.04 -10.17 3.87
CA THR A 73 5.89 -9.31 3.59
C THR A 73 4.64 -10.17 3.43
N VAL A 74 3.62 -9.87 4.23
CA VAL A 74 2.47 -10.75 4.42
C VAL A 74 1.39 -10.42 3.39
N TYR A 75 1.60 -10.90 2.16
CA TYR A 75 0.65 -10.75 1.06
C TYR A 75 -0.60 -11.61 1.27
N THR A 76 -1.77 -11.02 1.01
CA THR A 76 -3.03 -11.76 0.89
C THR A 76 -3.38 -12.02 -0.57
N ILE A 77 -4.41 -12.82 -0.81
CA ILE A 77 -5.01 -12.93 -2.14
C ILE A 77 -5.37 -11.53 -2.69
N THR A 78 -5.17 -11.33 -3.99
CA THR A 78 -5.45 -10.04 -4.64
C THR A 78 -6.94 -9.86 -4.89
N VAL A 79 -7.40 -8.60 -4.90
CA VAL A 79 -8.83 -8.26 -4.93
C VAL A 79 -9.16 -7.06 -5.79
N ASP A 80 -10.41 -6.99 -6.25
CA ASP A 80 -11.06 -5.78 -6.75
C ASP A 80 -12.50 -5.72 -6.24
N TYR A 81 -13.02 -4.50 -6.08
CA TYR A 81 -14.41 -4.28 -5.70
C TYR A 81 -15.34 -4.56 -6.88
N LYS A 82 -16.36 -5.42 -6.65
CA LYS A 82 -17.27 -5.93 -7.69
C LYS A 82 -18.20 -4.89 -8.28
N HIS A 83 -18.56 -3.86 -7.51
CA HIS A 83 -19.66 -2.98 -7.87
C HIS A 83 -19.20 -1.77 -8.70
N GLY A 84 -19.84 -1.58 -9.86
CA GLY A 84 -19.64 -0.41 -10.71
C GLY A 84 -18.28 -0.37 -11.41
N ILE A 85 -17.77 -1.54 -11.79
CA ILE A 85 -16.51 -1.71 -12.52
C ILE A 85 -16.77 -2.14 -13.98
N THR A 86 -16.05 -1.54 -14.92
CA THR A 86 -15.90 -2.02 -16.31
C THR A 86 -14.62 -2.86 -16.44
N THR A 87 -14.36 -3.43 -17.63
CA THR A 87 -13.16 -4.24 -17.89
C THR A 87 -11.88 -3.38 -17.89
N GLY A 88 -10.79 -3.92 -17.35
CA GLY A 88 -9.45 -3.32 -17.44
C GLY A 88 -8.89 -2.75 -16.12
N ILE A 89 -7.56 -2.72 -16.05
CA ILE A 89 -6.76 -2.29 -14.90
C ILE A 89 -6.83 -0.77 -14.62
N SER A 90 -7.18 0.02 -15.64
CA SER A 90 -7.14 1.49 -15.66
C SER A 90 -8.50 2.16 -15.69
N ALA A 91 -9.62 1.43 -15.62
CA ALA A 91 -10.95 2.03 -15.53
C ALA A 91 -11.00 2.88 -14.25
N GLY A 92 -10.67 4.17 -14.34
CA GLY A 92 -9.93 4.92 -13.32
C GLY A 92 -10.51 4.95 -11.90
N ASP A 93 -11.74 4.52 -11.73
CA ASP A 93 -12.41 4.41 -10.44
C ASP A 93 -12.25 3.04 -9.77
N ARG A 94 -11.90 1.96 -10.50
CA ARG A 94 -11.83 0.60 -9.93
C ARG A 94 -10.86 0.53 -8.77
N ARG A 95 -9.58 0.86 -8.99
CA ARG A 95 -8.55 0.80 -7.94
C ARG A 95 -8.86 1.73 -6.77
N SER A 96 -9.31 2.96 -7.03
CA SER A 96 -9.67 3.92 -5.98
C SER A 96 -10.92 3.49 -5.20
N ARG A 97 -11.91 2.85 -5.83
CA ARG A 97 -13.07 2.23 -5.16
C ARG A 97 -12.65 1.03 -4.33
N THR A 98 -11.82 0.13 -4.88
CA THR A 98 -11.33 -1.05 -4.15
C THR A 98 -10.65 -0.63 -2.85
N VAL A 99 -9.70 0.32 -2.89
CA VAL A 99 -9.02 0.76 -1.67
C VAL A 99 -9.97 1.42 -0.67
N ARG A 100 -10.94 2.22 -1.14
CA ARG A 100 -11.95 2.84 -0.26
C ARG A 100 -12.89 1.81 0.35
N ALA A 101 -13.28 0.78 -0.40
CA ALA A 101 -14.09 -0.32 0.10
C ALA A 101 -13.33 -1.19 1.12
N LEU A 102 -12.05 -1.47 0.88
CA LEU A 102 -11.19 -2.15 1.85
C LEU A 102 -11.12 -1.38 3.18
N ALA A 103 -11.11 -0.06 3.11
CA ALA A 103 -11.12 0.83 4.28
C ALA A 103 -12.50 1.04 4.93
N SER A 104 -13.60 0.67 4.26
CA SER A 104 -14.95 0.95 4.72
C SER A 104 -15.43 -0.12 5.71
N SER A 105 -15.96 0.26 6.87
CA SER A 105 -16.55 -0.68 7.83
C SER A 105 -17.84 -1.35 7.33
N THR A 106 -18.41 -0.89 6.21
CA THR A 106 -19.66 -1.45 5.65
C THR A 106 -19.43 -2.47 4.55
N SER A 107 -18.20 -2.65 4.09
CA SER A 107 -17.89 -3.58 3.01
C SER A 107 -17.77 -5.01 3.56
N SER A 108 -18.36 -5.94 2.82
CA SER A 108 -18.42 -7.36 3.14
C SER A 108 -17.46 -8.17 2.25
N PRO A 109 -17.12 -9.42 2.64
CA PRO A 109 -16.31 -10.32 1.80
C PRO A 109 -16.86 -10.49 0.37
N ASP A 110 -18.19 -10.57 0.25
CA ASP A 110 -18.90 -10.80 -1.01
C ASP A 110 -18.81 -9.63 -1.98
N ASP A 111 -18.45 -8.43 -1.51
CA ASP A 111 -18.25 -7.27 -2.36
C ASP A 111 -16.95 -7.30 -3.17
N PHE A 112 -16.07 -8.27 -2.93
CA PHE A 112 -14.76 -8.36 -3.56
C PHE A 112 -14.63 -9.58 -4.48
N SER A 113 -14.09 -9.36 -5.69
CA SER A 113 -13.65 -10.40 -6.63
C SER A 113 -12.21 -10.79 -6.35
N ARG A 114 -11.91 -12.07 -6.56
CA ARG A 114 -10.62 -12.71 -6.25
C ARG A 114 -10.30 -13.74 -7.35
N PRO A 115 -9.10 -13.81 -7.94
CA PRO A 115 -7.98 -12.86 -7.85
C PRO A 115 -8.15 -11.68 -8.81
N GLU A 116 -7.59 -10.52 -8.46
CA GLU A 116 -7.70 -9.25 -9.21
C GLU A 116 -6.46 -8.34 -8.99
N HIS A 117 -6.55 -7.01 -9.11
CA HIS A 117 -5.39 -6.14 -9.30
C HIS A 117 -4.86 -5.42 -8.05
N MET A 118 -5.64 -5.30 -6.97
CA MET A 118 -5.15 -4.69 -5.72
C MET A 118 -4.52 -5.77 -4.83
N VAL A 119 -3.42 -5.41 -4.15
CA VAL A 119 -2.65 -6.34 -3.33
C VAL A 119 -2.76 -5.95 -1.85
N PRO A 120 -3.67 -6.56 -1.07
CA PRO A 120 -3.72 -6.28 0.35
C PRO A 120 -2.54 -6.92 1.09
N LEU A 121 -2.06 -6.21 2.11
CA LEU A 121 -0.96 -6.60 2.98
C LEU A 121 -1.44 -6.61 4.42
N ARG A 122 -1.08 -7.66 5.17
CA ARG A 122 -1.33 -7.73 6.61
C ARG A 122 -0.22 -6.98 7.36
N ALA A 123 -0.60 -5.90 8.06
CA ALA A 123 0.25 -5.28 9.06
C ALA A 123 0.33 -6.18 10.31
N VAL A 124 1.50 -6.21 10.95
CA VAL A 124 1.67 -6.92 12.23
C VAL A 124 1.05 -6.14 13.39
N ASP A 125 0.59 -6.86 14.40
CA ASP A 125 0.12 -6.26 15.64
C ASP A 125 1.29 -5.56 16.37
N GLY A 126 1.03 -4.37 16.88
CA GLY A 126 2.06 -3.49 17.47
C GLY A 126 2.79 -2.59 16.47
N GLY A 127 2.46 -2.68 15.17
CA GLY A 127 2.82 -1.68 14.16
C GLY A 127 4.32 -1.45 14.02
N VAL A 128 4.73 -0.21 13.76
CA VAL A 128 6.12 0.17 13.48
C VAL A 128 7.09 -0.10 14.65
N LEU A 129 6.55 -0.24 15.87
CA LEU A 129 7.34 -0.58 17.06
C LEU A 129 7.77 -2.05 17.06
N VAL A 130 7.02 -2.92 16.39
CA VAL A 130 7.30 -4.37 16.26
C VAL A 130 7.99 -4.67 14.93
N ARG A 131 7.50 -4.11 13.82
CA ARG A 131 8.09 -4.25 12.49
C ARG A 131 8.21 -2.89 11.84
N LYS A 132 9.45 -2.43 11.65
CA LYS A 132 9.78 -1.23 10.88
C LYS A 132 9.62 -1.51 9.37
N GLY A 133 8.39 -1.59 8.89
CA GLY A 133 8.06 -1.77 7.48
C GLY A 133 7.12 -0.67 6.96
N HIS A 134 7.07 -0.51 5.63
CA HIS A 134 6.14 0.42 4.98
C HIS A 134 4.68 0.01 5.22
N THR A 135 4.40 -1.29 5.30
CA THR A 135 3.07 -1.83 5.63
C THR A 135 2.57 -1.31 6.97
N GLU A 136 3.37 -1.49 8.04
CA GLU A 136 3.00 -1.01 9.37
C GLU A 136 2.90 0.51 9.42
N SER A 137 3.83 1.21 8.75
CA SER A 137 3.81 2.67 8.66
C SER A 137 2.53 3.20 8.03
N GLY A 138 2.04 2.54 6.96
CA GLY A 138 0.79 2.92 6.30
C GLY A 138 -0.44 2.83 7.22
N VAL A 139 -0.52 1.77 8.03
CA VAL A 139 -1.60 1.58 9.01
C VAL A 139 -1.47 2.58 10.17
N ASP A 140 -0.28 2.73 10.73
CA ASP A 140 -0.07 3.57 11.90
C ASP A 140 -0.24 5.07 11.59
N LEU A 141 0.19 5.53 10.41
CA LEU A 141 -0.10 6.90 9.96
C LEU A 141 -1.61 7.18 9.86
N CYS A 142 -2.40 6.21 9.37
CA CYS A 142 -3.85 6.35 9.32
C CYS A 142 -4.46 6.41 10.72
N ARG A 143 -3.99 5.57 11.65
CA ARG A 143 -4.42 5.58 13.06
C ARG A 143 -4.10 6.91 13.75
N LEU A 144 -2.90 7.44 13.55
CA LEU A 144 -2.47 8.72 14.14
C LEU A 144 -3.29 9.91 13.65
N THR A 145 -3.87 9.81 12.45
CA THR A 145 -4.71 10.86 11.84
C THR A 145 -6.21 10.65 12.10
N GLY A 146 -6.60 9.63 12.87
CA GLY A 146 -7.99 9.31 13.17
C GLY A 146 -8.78 8.79 11.96
N LEU A 147 -8.10 8.35 10.91
CA LEU A 147 -8.70 7.78 9.71
C LEU A 147 -8.82 6.26 9.84
N PRO A 148 -9.68 5.61 9.01
CA PRO A 148 -9.70 4.16 8.92
C PRO A 148 -8.30 3.60 8.67
N ALA A 149 -7.94 2.53 9.38
CA ALA A 149 -6.62 1.93 9.41
C ALA A 149 -6.28 1.18 8.10
N ALA A 150 -6.23 1.90 6.98
CA ALA A 150 -5.98 1.36 5.66
C ALA A 150 -5.09 2.32 4.87
N GLY A 151 -3.86 1.91 4.59
CA GLY A 151 -2.87 2.72 3.88
C GLY A 151 -2.58 2.14 2.50
N VAL A 152 -2.74 2.94 1.44
CA VAL A 152 -2.25 2.58 0.10
C VAL A 152 -0.77 2.93 0.03
N LEU A 153 0.06 1.99 -0.43
CA LEU A 153 1.50 2.16 -0.57
C LEU A 153 2.01 1.62 -1.91
N CYS A 154 2.99 2.29 -2.49
CA CYS A 154 3.66 1.86 -3.72
C CYS A 154 5.03 2.53 -3.82
N GLU A 155 6.02 1.77 -4.28
CA GLU A 155 7.43 2.13 -4.28
C GLU A 155 7.73 3.15 -5.39
N ILE A 156 8.46 4.21 -5.06
CA ILE A 156 8.83 5.27 -5.99
C ILE A 156 9.92 4.77 -6.93
N VAL A 157 9.72 5.04 -8.23
CA VAL A 157 10.70 4.76 -9.28
C VAL A 157 11.21 6.08 -9.85
N ASN A 158 12.51 6.15 -10.13
CA ASN A 158 13.13 7.26 -10.81
C ASN A 158 12.70 7.29 -12.28
N ASP A 159 12.61 8.50 -12.85
CA ASP A 159 12.26 8.73 -14.27
C ASP A 159 13.50 8.58 -15.17
N ASP A 160 14.30 7.55 -14.91
CA ASP A 160 15.44 7.17 -15.74
C ASP A 160 15.06 6.01 -16.68
N PRO A 161 15.79 5.82 -17.80
CA PRO A 161 15.48 4.76 -18.76
C PRO A 161 15.58 3.34 -18.21
N GLU A 162 16.25 3.14 -17.06
CA GLU A 162 16.44 1.85 -16.41
C GLU A 162 15.36 1.56 -15.35
N GLY A 163 14.56 2.57 -14.98
CA GLY A 163 13.53 2.49 -13.94
C GLY A 163 14.12 2.23 -12.56
N THR A 164 15.25 2.86 -12.21
CA THR A 164 15.89 2.60 -10.91
C THR A 164 14.99 3.00 -9.74
N MET A 165 15.09 2.29 -8.62
CA MET A 165 14.32 2.62 -7.42
C MET A 165 14.83 3.91 -6.78
N ALA A 166 13.92 4.80 -6.42
CA ALA A 166 14.27 6.06 -5.77
C ALA A 166 14.88 5.81 -4.39
N ARG A 167 16.05 6.39 -4.15
CA ARG A 167 16.74 6.33 -2.85
C ARG A 167 16.37 7.54 -1.99
N ARG A 168 16.93 7.63 -0.78
CA ARG A 168 16.60 8.70 0.18
C ARG A 168 16.64 10.11 -0.43
N ASP A 169 17.72 10.47 -1.13
CA ASP A 169 17.87 11.83 -1.68
C ASP A 169 16.91 12.07 -2.84
N ASP A 170 16.65 11.05 -3.68
CA ASP A 170 15.65 11.11 -4.75
C ASP A 170 14.24 11.31 -4.18
N CYS A 171 13.90 10.55 -3.12
CA CYS A 171 12.62 10.65 -2.41
C CYS A 171 12.45 12.03 -1.79
N ARG A 172 13.52 12.60 -1.22
CA ARG A 172 13.50 13.95 -0.66
C ARG A 172 13.29 15.00 -1.74
N ALA A 173 14.00 14.89 -2.86
CA ALA A 173 13.83 15.78 -4.01
C ALA A 173 12.42 15.66 -4.60
N PHE A 174 11.86 14.45 -4.66
CA PHE A 174 10.49 14.21 -5.10
C PHE A 174 9.46 14.83 -4.15
N ALA A 175 9.68 14.76 -2.83
CA ALA A 175 8.79 15.34 -1.83
C ALA A 175 8.78 16.88 -1.83
N ASP A 176 9.88 17.52 -2.23
CA ASP A 176 10.01 18.99 -2.27
C ASP A 176 9.46 19.61 -3.58
N ARG A 177 9.02 18.79 -4.55
CA ARG A 177 8.37 19.24 -5.80
C ARG A 177 6.90 19.61 -5.61
#